data_AF-A0A8H6T678-F1
#
_entry.id   AF-A0A8H6T678-F1
#
_cell.length_a   1.000
_cell.length_b   1.000
_cell.length_c   1.000
_cell.angle_alpha   90.00
_cell.angle_beta   90.00
_cell.angle_gamma   90.00
#
_symmetry.space_group_name_H-M   'P 1'
#
loop_
_entity.id
_entity.type
_entity.pdbx_description
1 polymer ?
#
loop_
_entity_poly.entity_id
_entity_poly.type
_entity_poly.pdbx_seq_one_letter_code
_entity_poly.pdbx_strand_id
1 'polypeptide(L)'
;MAPDRSPESAAERALNRLHHQDFVALRRAAAQLSVLSKDKKADVVFRTRLVSMHGTLNIYLSSAFNYTWRQASTLIAHSQGLGNHHARRIRDWLHTFLSTQKLPVHIIGVNDGDSLLDDEDFALAIKLHLQTVCAKNKHFRAQDIVDFVASAEMQERLETAGIQKRSISVRTARHWLKRMDWRFGARKNGMYVDGHEREDVVAYRAAFVKRWMEEYEPRIITYDNDGKEATRPNGDAFKLTGKYIGQRLQLIPVTHDESTFYKNDRRKVGWINTLVKPTPEAKGEGDSIMVSDFLVAHWGRLRLDECVMPSCFTFFDILQLGGVEVSGSEPEYRRPDDISAGPRLRIGNVL
;
A
#
# COMPACT_ATOMS: atom_id res chain seq x y z
N MET A 1 30.77 -42.79 24.49
CA MET A 1 30.42 -41.35 24.30
C MET A 1 31.65 -40.53 24.64
N ALA A 2 32.19 -39.76 23.69
CA ALA A 2 33.28 -38.83 24.00
C ALA A 2 32.78 -37.79 25.02
N PRO A 3 33.56 -37.45 26.06
CA PRO A 3 33.14 -36.46 27.05
C PRO A 3 33.05 -35.08 26.40
N ASP A 4 31.87 -34.47 26.43
CA ASP A 4 31.65 -33.09 26.02
C ASP A 4 32.44 -32.14 26.95
N ARG A 5 33.49 -31.50 26.41
CA ARG A 5 34.40 -30.60 27.14
C ARG A 5 33.90 -29.16 27.22
N SER A 6 32.66 -28.87 26.84
CA SER A 6 32.11 -27.51 26.92
C SER A 6 32.07 -27.01 28.38
N PRO A 7 32.26 -25.70 28.64
CA PRO A 7 32.18 -25.16 29.99
C PRO A 7 30.80 -25.40 30.62
N GLU A 8 30.76 -25.64 31.94
CA GLU A 8 29.50 -25.89 32.67
C GLU A 8 28.57 -24.67 32.63
N SER A 9 27.32 -24.88 32.24
CA SER A 9 26.28 -23.84 32.26
C SER A 9 25.93 -23.44 33.71
N ALA A 10 25.44 -22.22 33.93
CA ALA A 10 24.90 -21.80 35.22
C ALA A 10 23.78 -22.74 35.71
N ALA A 11 22.92 -23.21 34.80
CA ALA A 11 21.91 -24.22 35.09
C ALA A 11 22.52 -25.58 35.47
N GLU A 12 23.66 -25.96 34.88
CA GLU A 12 24.39 -27.20 35.22
C GLU A 12 24.91 -27.16 36.64
N ARG A 13 25.55 -26.05 37.01
CA ARG A 13 26.08 -25.83 38.37
C ARG A 13 24.96 -25.84 39.41
N ALA A 14 23.79 -25.30 39.09
CA ALA A 14 22.64 -25.32 39.97
C ALA A 14 22.03 -26.73 40.10
N LEU A 15 21.86 -27.45 38.99
CA LEU A 15 21.34 -28.83 39.01
C LEU A 15 22.28 -29.82 39.71
N ASN A 16 23.60 -29.64 39.55
CA ASN A 16 24.61 -30.48 40.22
C ASN A 16 24.67 -30.27 41.74
N ARG A 17 24.03 -29.22 42.28
CA ARG A 17 23.91 -28.99 43.73
C ARG A 17 22.74 -29.76 44.36
N LEU A 18 21.83 -30.32 43.55
CA LEU A 18 20.70 -31.09 44.04
C LEU A 18 21.18 -32.44 44.62
N HIS A 19 20.70 -32.79 45.80
CA HIS A 19 21.14 -33.98 46.54
C HIS A 19 19.98 -34.95 46.78
N HIS A 20 20.29 -36.16 47.25
CA HIS A 20 19.38 -37.20 47.75
C HIS A 20 18.07 -36.74 48.41
N GLN A 21 18.05 -35.62 49.15
CA GLN A 21 16.82 -35.08 49.77
C GLN A 21 15.84 -34.51 48.74
N ASP A 22 16.33 -34.02 47.61
CA ASP A 22 15.53 -33.47 46.52
C ASP A 22 14.91 -34.56 45.65
N PHE A 23 15.29 -35.83 45.82
CA PHE A 23 14.83 -36.93 44.96
C PHE A 23 13.31 -37.12 45.02
N VAL A 24 12.70 -36.86 46.17
CA VAL A 24 11.23 -36.89 46.32
C VAL A 24 10.58 -35.77 45.51
N ALA A 25 11.15 -34.56 45.55
CA ALA A 25 10.66 -33.42 44.78
C ALA A 25 10.86 -33.62 43.27
N LEU A 26 12.01 -34.18 42.86
CA LEU A 26 12.32 -34.51 41.47
C LEU A 26 11.38 -35.60 40.92
N ARG A 27 11.02 -36.61 41.73
CA ARG A 27 10.03 -37.62 41.35
C ARG A 27 8.63 -37.03 41.17
N ARG A 28 8.22 -36.09 42.02
CA ARG A 28 6.95 -35.35 41.86
C ARG A 28 6.96 -34.52 40.58
N ALA A 29 8.05 -33.80 40.31
CA ALA A 29 8.25 -33.03 39.09
C ALA A 29 8.18 -33.92 37.84
N ALA A 30 8.80 -35.10 37.86
CA ALA A 30 8.71 -36.07 36.77
C ALA A 30 7.26 -36.55 36.54
N ALA A 31 6.52 -36.86 37.60
CA ALA A 31 5.12 -37.26 37.49
C ALA A 31 4.25 -36.15 36.88
N GLN A 32 4.45 -34.90 37.29
CA GLN A 32 3.75 -33.74 36.71
C GLN A 32 4.05 -33.57 35.21
N LEU A 33 5.33 -33.62 34.82
CA LEU A 33 5.72 -33.53 33.40
C LEU A 33 5.16 -34.68 32.57
N SER A 34 5.05 -35.88 33.14
CA SER A 34 4.44 -37.04 32.48
C SER A 34 2.97 -36.79 32.14
N VAL A 35 2.19 -36.25 33.08
CA VAL A 35 0.78 -35.90 32.86
C VAL A 35 0.65 -34.82 31.79
N LEU A 36 1.45 -33.75 31.90
CA LEU A 36 1.41 -32.62 30.97
C LEU A 36 1.83 -33.00 29.54
N SER A 37 2.80 -33.91 29.39
CA SER A 37 3.26 -34.36 28.07
C SER A 37 2.20 -35.14 27.28
N LYS A 38 1.22 -35.74 27.98
CA LYS A 38 0.13 -36.54 27.41
C LYS A 38 -1.07 -35.70 26.99
N ASP A 39 -1.10 -34.40 27.31
CA ASP A 39 -2.20 -33.53 26.91
C ASP A 39 -2.19 -33.31 25.39
N LYS A 40 -3.22 -33.82 24.70
CA LYS A 40 -3.35 -33.72 23.24
C LYS A 40 -3.65 -32.29 22.76
N LYS A 41 -4.11 -31.40 23.63
CA LYS A 41 -4.40 -30.00 23.28
C LYS A 41 -3.14 -29.14 23.16
N ALA A 42 -2.01 -29.61 23.69
CA ALA A 42 -0.77 -28.87 23.68
C ALA A 42 -0.01 -28.98 22.34
N ASP A 43 0.66 -27.90 21.96
CA ASP A 43 1.48 -27.81 20.74
C ASP A 43 2.51 -28.97 20.65
N VAL A 44 2.77 -29.44 19.43
CA VAL A 44 3.68 -30.57 19.17
C VAL A 44 5.09 -30.26 19.67
N VAL A 45 5.59 -29.04 19.42
CA VAL A 45 6.94 -28.65 19.85
C VAL A 45 6.99 -28.56 21.37
N PHE A 46 5.95 -28.03 22.00
CA PHE A 46 5.87 -27.97 23.46
C PHE A 46 5.86 -29.37 24.09
N ARG A 47 5.07 -30.31 23.56
CA ARG A 47 5.05 -31.71 24.03
C ARG A 47 6.41 -32.38 23.91
N THR A 48 7.11 -32.20 22.79
CA THR A 48 8.46 -32.75 22.60
C THR A 48 9.42 -32.28 23.70
N ARG A 49 9.36 -31.01 24.11
CA ARG A 49 10.20 -30.47 25.20
C ARG A 49 9.87 -31.13 26.55
N LEU A 50 8.58 -31.27 26.86
CA LEU A 50 8.15 -31.93 28.10
C LEU A 50 8.62 -33.39 28.16
N VAL A 51 8.54 -34.11 27.03
CA VAL A 51 9.07 -35.47 26.92
C VAL A 51 10.58 -35.50 27.14
N SER A 52 11.34 -34.56 26.59
CA SER A 52 12.80 -34.49 26.79
C SER A 52 13.18 -34.20 28.25
N MET A 53 12.44 -33.30 28.90
CA MET A 53 12.63 -33.00 30.33
C MET A 53 12.30 -34.21 31.22
N HIS A 54 11.14 -34.84 31.00
CA HIS A 54 10.71 -36.03 31.72
C HIS A 54 11.67 -37.21 31.52
N GLY A 55 12.11 -37.46 30.28
CA GLY A 55 13.08 -38.51 29.97
C GLY A 55 14.42 -38.28 30.67
N THR A 56 14.89 -37.03 30.71
CA THR A 56 16.15 -36.68 31.39
C THR A 56 16.06 -36.89 32.91
N LEU A 57 14.94 -36.52 33.53
CA LEU A 57 14.68 -36.77 34.95
C LEU A 57 14.65 -38.26 35.27
N ASN A 58 13.99 -39.08 34.45
CA ASN A 58 13.90 -40.52 34.67
C ASN A 58 15.26 -41.21 34.58
N ILE A 59 16.10 -40.80 33.63
CA ILE A 59 17.46 -41.35 33.48
C ILE A 59 18.33 -40.94 34.67
N TYR A 60 18.21 -39.69 35.13
CA TYR A 60 18.96 -39.21 36.30
C TYR A 60 18.51 -39.88 37.61
N LEU A 61 17.20 -40.12 37.79
CA LEU A 61 16.64 -40.72 39.00
C LEU A 61 16.72 -42.26 39.03
N SER A 62 17.20 -42.88 37.95
CA SER A 62 17.33 -44.34 37.84
C SER A 62 18.47 -44.85 38.70
N SER A 63 18.17 -45.70 39.69
CA SER A 63 19.20 -46.35 40.52
C SER A 63 20.07 -47.35 39.76
N ALA A 64 19.63 -47.78 38.56
CA ALA A 64 20.37 -48.71 37.73
C ALA A 64 21.58 -48.06 37.02
N PHE A 65 21.59 -46.73 36.89
CA PHE A 65 22.61 -46.02 36.15
C PHE A 65 23.00 -44.71 36.85
N ASN A 66 24.26 -44.59 37.28
CA ASN A 66 24.78 -43.39 37.95
C ASN A 66 25.11 -42.27 36.93
N TYR A 67 24.11 -41.82 36.18
CA TYR A 67 24.29 -40.75 35.20
C TYR A 67 24.28 -39.36 35.84
N THR A 68 25.19 -38.49 35.40
CA THR A 68 25.10 -37.06 35.71
C THR A 68 24.01 -36.38 34.88
N TRP A 69 23.52 -35.21 35.30
CA TRP A 69 22.57 -34.40 34.53
C TRP A 69 23.04 -34.16 33.09
N ARG A 70 24.35 -33.99 32.89
CA ARG A 70 24.94 -33.81 31.58
C ARG A 70 24.86 -35.07 30.72
N GLN A 71 25.15 -36.24 31.29
CA GLN A 71 25.06 -37.52 30.58
C GLN A 71 23.61 -37.87 30.25
N ALA A 72 22.69 -37.67 31.20
CA ALA A 72 21.26 -37.94 31.00
C ALA A 72 20.66 -37.06 29.89
N SER A 73 20.92 -35.75 29.93
CA SER A 73 20.40 -34.79 28.93
C SER A 73 21.01 -34.99 27.54
N THR A 74 22.30 -35.34 27.45
CA THR A 74 22.95 -35.63 26.16
C THR A 74 22.43 -36.92 25.55
N LEU A 75 22.19 -37.97 26.34
CA LEU A 75 21.61 -39.22 25.87
C LEU A 75 20.20 -39.02 25.28
N ILE A 76 19.34 -38.25 25.96
CA ILE A 76 17.99 -37.93 25.48
C ILE A 76 18.02 -37.05 24.23
N ALA A 77 18.91 -36.05 24.16
CA ALA A 77 19.02 -35.22 22.98
C ALA A 77 19.39 -36.08 21.76
N HIS A 78 20.39 -36.96 21.89
CA HIS A 78 20.81 -37.83 20.78
C HIS A 78 19.75 -38.87 20.40
N SER A 79 18.98 -39.40 21.35
CA SER A 79 17.88 -40.34 21.03
C SER A 79 16.76 -39.69 20.21
N GLN A 80 16.65 -38.36 20.25
CA GLN A 80 15.73 -37.56 19.44
C GLN A 80 16.38 -37.03 18.14
N GLY A 81 17.62 -37.43 17.83
CA GLY A 81 18.36 -36.92 16.66
C GLY A 81 18.88 -35.48 16.84
N LEU A 82 18.98 -34.99 18.07
CA LEU A 82 19.40 -33.62 18.41
C LEU A 82 20.79 -33.61 19.06
N GLY A 83 21.54 -32.52 18.86
CA GLY A 83 22.92 -32.38 19.37
C GLY A 83 23.05 -31.78 20.78
N ASN A 84 24.30 -31.58 21.22
CA ASN A 84 24.65 -31.05 22.55
C ASN A 84 24.02 -29.69 22.91
N HIS A 85 23.72 -28.85 21.90
CA HIS A 85 22.98 -27.61 22.12
C HIS A 85 21.59 -27.86 22.71
N HIS A 86 20.87 -28.87 22.20
CA HIS A 86 19.55 -29.22 22.71
C HIS A 86 19.64 -29.79 24.13
N ALA A 87 20.67 -30.61 24.43
CA ALA A 87 20.94 -31.09 25.78
C ALA A 87 21.14 -29.95 26.79
N ARG A 88 21.82 -28.86 26.40
CA ARG A 88 21.94 -27.65 27.23
C ARG A 88 20.57 -27.01 27.49
N ARG A 89 19.76 -26.82 26.44
CA ARG A 89 18.41 -26.26 26.58
C ARG A 89 17.51 -27.10 27.49
N ILE A 90 17.60 -28.44 27.43
CA ILE A 90 16.85 -29.32 28.33
C ILE A 90 17.22 -29.04 29.79
N ARG A 91 18.51 -28.88 30.09
CA ARG A 91 18.99 -28.55 31.44
C ARG A 91 18.52 -27.17 31.89
N ASP A 92 18.54 -26.18 31.00
CA ASP A 92 18.02 -24.84 31.31
C ASP A 92 16.51 -24.90 31.61
N TRP A 93 15.72 -25.61 30.80
CA TRP A 93 14.29 -25.79 31.03
C TRP A 93 14.00 -26.52 32.34
N LEU A 94 14.76 -27.56 32.66
CA LEU A 94 14.64 -28.29 33.93
C LEU A 94 14.98 -27.39 35.11
N HIS A 95 16.06 -26.62 35.03
CA HIS A 95 16.42 -25.68 36.08
C HIS A 95 15.32 -24.63 36.29
N THR A 96 14.81 -24.01 35.22
CA THR A 96 13.69 -23.06 35.30
C THR A 96 12.43 -23.69 35.88
N PHE A 97 12.09 -24.91 35.46
CA PHE A 97 10.91 -25.62 35.95
C PHE A 97 11.04 -25.99 37.44
N LEU A 98 12.19 -26.50 37.87
CA LEU A 98 12.41 -26.89 39.27
C LEU A 98 12.43 -25.67 40.21
N SER A 99 12.99 -24.55 39.78
CA SER A 99 13.07 -23.31 40.57
C SER A 99 11.75 -22.54 40.64
N THR A 100 11.01 -22.45 39.53
CA THR A 100 9.86 -21.55 39.41
C THR A 100 8.51 -22.27 39.23
N GLN A 101 8.52 -23.60 39.03
CA GLN A 101 7.34 -24.41 38.64
C GLN A 101 6.67 -23.96 37.33
N LYS A 102 7.32 -23.07 36.55
CA LYS A 102 6.83 -22.61 35.25
C LYS A 102 7.35 -23.50 34.12
N LEU A 103 6.46 -23.91 33.23
CA LEU A 103 6.81 -24.73 32.06
C LEU A 103 7.50 -23.88 30.99
N PRO A 104 8.39 -24.47 30.17
CA PRO A 104 9.07 -23.76 29.09
C PRO A 104 8.14 -23.55 27.89
N VAL A 105 7.18 -22.65 28.03
CA VAL A 105 6.28 -22.26 26.95
C VAL A 105 7.10 -21.57 25.87
N HIS A 106 7.07 -22.10 24.66
CA HIS A 106 7.55 -21.37 23.50
C HIS A 106 6.43 -20.44 23.07
N ILE A 107 6.51 -19.17 23.43
CA ILE A 107 5.59 -18.19 22.86
C ILE A 107 6.15 -17.81 21.49
N ILE A 108 5.86 -18.62 20.46
CA ILE A 108 6.06 -18.16 19.08
C ILE A 108 5.04 -17.05 18.86
N GLY A 109 5.52 -15.82 18.72
CA GLY A 109 4.69 -14.69 18.27
C GLY A 109 4.47 -13.59 19.29
N VAL A 110 4.94 -13.71 20.53
CA VAL A 110 5.13 -12.51 21.37
C VAL A 110 6.52 -12.01 21.03
N ASN A 111 6.56 -10.89 20.32
CA ASN A 111 7.76 -10.09 20.24
C ASN A 111 8.05 -9.58 21.65
N ASP A 112 8.76 -10.38 22.46
CA ASP A 112 9.34 -9.95 23.74
C ASP A 112 10.49 -8.98 23.46
N GLY A 113 10.15 -7.85 22.88
CA GLY A 113 10.96 -6.67 22.82
C GLY A 113 9.97 -5.54 22.85
N ASP A 114 9.80 -4.93 24.02
CA ASP A 114 9.08 -3.68 24.23
C ASP A 114 9.33 -2.80 23.01
N SER A 115 8.36 -2.76 22.09
CA SER A 115 8.52 -1.93 20.92
C SER A 115 8.46 -0.51 21.46
N LEU A 116 9.26 0.38 20.90
CA LEU A 116 9.28 1.76 21.38
C LEU A 116 7.88 2.44 21.33
N LEU A 117 6.96 1.87 20.53
CA LEU A 117 5.56 2.26 20.48
C LEU A 117 4.66 1.74 21.61
N ASP A 118 5.12 0.77 22.40
CA ASP A 118 4.41 0.28 23.60
C ASP A 118 4.52 1.27 24.76
N ASP A 119 5.55 2.13 24.73
CA ASP A 119 5.66 3.27 25.62
C ASP A 119 4.59 4.32 25.27
N GLU A 120 3.69 4.58 26.22
CA GLU A 120 2.55 5.48 26.02
C GLU A 120 3.00 6.93 25.76
N ASP A 121 4.06 7.38 26.43
CA ASP A 121 4.60 8.74 26.29
C ASP A 121 5.23 8.94 24.91
N PHE A 122 5.90 7.90 24.40
CA PHE A 122 6.48 7.90 23.06
C PHE A 122 5.39 7.83 21.98
N ALA A 123 4.40 6.96 22.15
CA ALA A 123 3.26 6.87 21.24
C ALA A 123 2.47 8.19 21.21
N LEU A 124 2.30 8.86 22.35
CA LEU A 124 1.66 10.17 22.45
C LEU A 124 2.46 11.25 21.72
N ALA A 125 3.79 11.27 21.90
CA ALA A 125 4.66 12.23 21.22
C ALA A 125 4.58 12.11 19.69
N ILE A 126 4.57 10.88 19.15
CA ILE A 126 4.38 10.67 17.71
C ILE A 126 2.99 11.13 17.26
N LYS A 127 1.93 10.82 18.02
CA LYS A 127 0.57 11.26 17.69
C LYS A 127 0.47 12.79 17.64
N LEU A 128 1.06 13.48 18.61
CA LEU A 128 1.09 14.94 18.66
C LEU A 128 1.87 15.52 17.48
N HIS A 129 3.04 14.96 17.16
CA HIS A 129 3.81 15.37 16.00
C HIS A 129 2.99 15.19 14.71
N LEU A 130 2.36 14.04 14.51
CA LEU A 130 1.50 13.79 13.35
C LEU A 130 0.32 14.76 13.28
N GLN A 131 -0.28 15.14 14.41
CA GLN A 131 -1.32 16.18 14.44
C GLN A 131 -0.79 17.54 13.98
N THR A 132 0.39 17.95 14.45
CA THR A 132 0.99 19.22 14.02
C THR A 132 1.37 19.22 12.55
N VAL A 133 1.90 18.10 12.05
CA VAL A 133 2.21 17.94 10.61
C VAL A 133 0.94 17.91 9.79
N CYS A 134 -0.12 17.22 10.23
CA CYS A 134 -1.42 17.20 9.56
C CYS A 134 -2.10 18.58 9.56
N ALA A 135 -1.89 19.38 10.61
CA ALA A 135 -2.43 20.74 10.69
C ALA A 135 -1.71 21.70 9.73
N LYS A 136 -0.38 21.58 9.61
CA LYS A 136 0.41 22.39 8.68
C LYS A 136 0.25 21.92 7.23
N ASN A 137 0.27 20.61 7.03
CA ASN A 137 0.19 19.95 5.74
C ASN A 137 -0.96 18.95 5.75
N LYS A 138 -1.90 19.07 4.81
CA LYS A 138 -3.04 18.14 4.68
C LYS A 138 -2.63 16.66 4.51
N HIS A 139 -1.35 16.40 4.20
CA HIS A 139 -0.78 15.07 3.98
C HIS A 139 0.62 14.98 4.57
N PHE A 140 0.97 13.80 5.07
CA PHE A 140 2.29 13.49 5.60
C PHE A 140 2.80 12.16 5.04
N ARG A 141 4.11 11.93 5.12
CA ARG A 141 4.80 10.71 4.67
C ARG A 141 5.23 9.89 5.87
N ALA A 142 5.46 8.59 5.65
CA ALA A 142 6.08 7.75 6.69
C ALA A 142 7.50 8.21 7.05
N GLN A 143 8.17 8.95 6.14
CA GLN A 143 9.47 9.56 6.38
C GLN A 143 9.41 10.61 7.49
N ASP A 144 8.31 11.36 7.59
CA ASP A 144 8.15 12.41 8.61
C ASP A 144 8.25 11.84 10.04
N ILE A 145 7.82 10.58 10.25
CA ILE A 145 8.00 9.88 11.53
C ILE A 145 9.46 9.47 11.72
N VAL A 146 10.15 9.02 10.67
CA VAL A 146 11.58 8.67 10.76
C VAL A 146 12.38 9.90 11.17
N ASP A 147 12.11 11.03 10.53
CA ASP A 147 12.79 12.30 10.79
C ASP A 147 12.48 12.82 12.20
N PHE A 148 11.23 12.67 12.64
CA PHE A 148 10.84 13.01 14.02
C PHE A 148 11.56 12.16 15.07
N VAL A 149 11.68 10.85 14.85
CA VAL A 149 12.40 9.96 15.77
C VAL A 149 13.90 10.25 15.77
N ALA A 150 14.44 10.72 14.64
CA ALA A 150 15.84 11.17 14.53
C ALA A 150 16.08 12.59 15.07
N SER A 151 15.03 13.32 15.47
CA SER A 151 15.19 14.68 16.01
C SER A 151 15.92 14.69 17.36
N ALA A 152 16.66 15.77 17.63
CA ALA A 152 17.47 15.91 18.85
C ALA A 152 16.63 15.77 20.13
N GLU A 153 15.43 16.38 20.15
CA GLU A 153 14.49 16.31 21.27
C GLU A 153 14.06 14.85 21.56
N MET A 154 13.77 14.07 20.51
CA MET A 154 13.37 12.68 20.70
C MET A 154 14.55 11.79 21.08
N GLN A 155 15.74 12.05 20.52
CA GLN A 155 16.96 11.31 20.90
C GLN A 155 17.34 11.55 22.36
N GLU A 156 17.26 12.78 22.87
CA GLU A 156 17.52 13.09 24.28
C GLU A 156 16.55 12.35 25.22
N ARG A 157 15.26 12.28 24.84
CA ARG A 157 14.25 11.50 25.58
C ARG A 157 14.55 9.99 25.56
N LEU A 158 15.01 9.45 24.44
CA LEU A 158 15.40 8.04 24.31
C LEU A 158 16.66 7.72 25.11
N GLU A 159 17.63 8.63 25.13
CA GLU A 159 18.85 8.52 25.94
C GLU A 159 18.53 8.54 27.44
N THR A 160 17.64 9.44 27.87
CA THR A 160 17.15 9.49 29.26
C THR A 160 16.43 8.20 29.68
N ALA A 161 15.71 7.57 28.73
CA ALA A 161 15.06 6.28 28.93
C ALA A 161 16.00 5.07 28.80
N GLY A 162 17.30 5.27 28.51
CA GLY A 162 18.28 4.19 28.37
C GLY A 162 18.18 3.39 27.07
N ILE A 163 17.48 3.90 26.04
CA ILE A 163 17.22 3.20 24.77
C ILE A 163 18.23 3.65 23.72
N GLN A 164 19.16 2.77 23.32
CA GLN A 164 20.21 3.08 22.34
C GLN A 164 19.74 2.99 20.86
N LYS A 165 18.53 3.44 20.53
CA LYS A 165 18.03 3.44 19.14
C LYS A 165 18.13 4.83 18.50
N ARG A 166 19.09 4.97 17.58
CA ARG A 166 19.37 6.23 16.86
C ARG A 166 18.34 6.61 15.80
N SER A 167 17.69 5.62 15.17
CA SER A 167 16.68 5.86 14.14
C SER A 167 15.85 4.61 13.87
N ILE A 168 14.79 4.79 13.08
CA ILE A 168 13.93 3.69 12.59
C ILE A 168 13.92 3.66 11.07
N SER A 169 13.63 2.48 10.51
CA SER A 169 13.40 2.37 9.07
C SER A 169 12.01 2.88 8.68
N VAL A 170 11.84 3.31 7.42
CA VAL A 170 10.52 3.63 6.84
C VAL A 170 9.54 2.46 6.96
N ARG A 171 10.03 1.22 6.88
CA ARG A 171 9.20 0.03 7.07
C ARG A 171 8.65 0.00 8.49
N THR A 172 9.48 0.23 9.50
CA THR A 172 9.08 0.33 10.90
C THR A 172 8.05 1.44 11.10
N ALA A 173 8.29 2.63 10.53
CA ALA A 173 7.34 3.75 10.58
C ALA A 173 5.98 3.41 9.96
N ARG A 174 5.94 2.67 8.85
CA ARG A 174 4.67 2.18 8.25
C ARG A 174 3.95 1.17 9.13
N HIS A 175 4.68 0.27 9.79
CA HIS A 175 4.10 -0.68 10.75
C HIS A 175 3.51 0.07 11.95
N TRP A 176 4.21 1.09 12.44
CA TRP A 176 3.77 1.96 13.53
C TRP A 176 2.48 2.71 13.18
N LEU A 177 2.41 3.30 11.98
CA LEU A 177 1.18 3.93 11.49
C LEU A 177 0.00 2.98 11.47
N LYS A 178 0.18 1.75 10.98
CA LYS A 178 -0.88 0.73 10.98
C LYS A 178 -1.35 0.40 12.39
N ARG A 179 -0.42 0.31 13.34
CA ARG A 179 -0.67 0.02 14.75
C ARG A 179 -1.43 1.17 15.46
N MET A 180 -1.24 2.41 15.01
CA MET A 180 -1.98 3.59 15.46
C MET A 180 -3.24 3.89 14.62
N ASP A 181 -3.79 2.89 13.94
CA ASP A 181 -5.02 2.97 13.12
C ASP A 181 -5.01 3.94 11.94
N TRP A 182 -3.82 4.25 11.42
CA TRP A 182 -3.67 4.91 10.13
C TRP A 182 -3.70 3.88 8.99
N ARG A 183 -4.38 4.24 7.90
CA ARG A 183 -4.48 3.44 6.67
C ARG A 183 -4.12 4.30 5.48
N PHE A 184 -3.31 3.79 4.57
CA PHE A 184 -2.99 4.48 3.32
C PHE A 184 -4.04 4.11 2.27
N GLY A 185 -4.69 5.11 1.67
CA GLY A 185 -5.71 4.85 0.67
C GLY A 185 -6.28 6.13 0.07
N ALA A 186 -7.13 5.94 -0.96
CA ALA A 186 -7.93 7.02 -1.50
C ALA A 186 -9.06 7.37 -0.53
N ARG A 187 -9.34 8.68 -0.38
CA ARG A 187 -10.56 9.12 0.30
C ARG A 187 -11.76 8.63 -0.50
N LYS A 188 -12.73 8.01 0.17
CA LYS A 188 -13.98 7.58 -0.49
C LYS A 188 -14.81 8.82 -0.79
N ASN A 189 -14.90 9.17 -2.07
CA ASN A 189 -15.92 10.11 -2.54
C ASN A 189 -17.26 9.36 -2.67
N GLY A 190 -18.37 10.08 -2.52
CA GLY A 190 -19.71 9.52 -2.68
C GLY A 190 -19.89 8.83 -4.04
N MET A 191 -20.81 7.86 -4.06
CA MET A 191 -21.10 7.02 -5.23
C MET A 191 -21.77 7.85 -6.33
N TYR A 192 -21.12 8.00 -7.48
CA TYR A 192 -21.76 8.52 -8.69
C TYR A 192 -22.40 7.35 -9.43
N VAL A 193 -23.69 7.45 -9.76
CA VAL A 193 -24.36 6.51 -10.67
C VAL A 193 -24.05 7.00 -12.07
N ASP A 194 -23.24 6.22 -12.77
CA ASP A 194 -22.81 6.57 -14.11
C ASP A 194 -23.90 6.20 -15.13
N GLY A 195 -24.44 7.18 -15.86
CA GLY A 195 -25.57 7.00 -16.78
C GLY A 195 -25.23 6.26 -18.09
N HIS A 196 -24.01 5.74 -18.19
CA HIS A 196 -23.45 5.11 -19.39
C HIS A 196 -24.10 3.77 -19.76
N GLU A 197 -24.78 3.12 -18.83
CA GLU A 197 -25.39 1.79 -19.03
C GLU A 197 -26.87 1.84 -19.45
N ARG A 198 -27.44 3.01 -19.76
CA ARG A 198 -28.81 3.08 -20.27
C ARG A 198 -28.95 2.35 -21.61
N GLU A 199 -30.03 1.60 -21.78
CA GLU A 199 -30.28 0.77 -22.96
C GLU A 199 -30.22 1.54 -24.28
N ASP A 200 -30.70 2.78 -24.31
CA ASP A 200 -30.66 3.65 -25.48
C ASP A 200 -29.24 4.10 -25.84
N VAL A 201 -28.41 4.42 -24.85
CA VAL A 201 -26.99 4.76 -25.05
C VAL A 201 -26.21 3.55 -25.58
N VAL A 202 -26.48 2.36 -25.05
CA VAL A 202 -25.85 1.12 -25.51
C VAL A 202 -26.24 0.81 -26.95
N ALA A 203 -27.54 0.92 -27.29
CA ALA A 203 -28.03 0.69 -28.65
C ALA A 203 -27.41 1.67 -29.66
N TYR A 204 -27.31 2.95 -29.31
CA TYR A 204 -26.66 3.96 -30.14
C TYR A 204 -25.17 3.65 -30.38
N ARG A 205 -24.44 3.30 -29.32
CA ARG A 205 -23.01 2.93 -29.42
C ARG A 205 -22.80 1.72 -30.33
N ALA A 206 -23.64 0.70 -30.20
CA ALA A 206 -23.56 -0.48 -31.07
C ALA A 206 -23.80 -0.12 -32.55
N ALA A 207 -24.81 0.71 -32.83
CA ALA A 207 -25.10 1.18 -34.19
C ALA A 207 -23.96 2.06 -34.75
N PHE A 208 -23.37 2.92 -33.92
CA PHE A 208 -22.22 3.74 -34.30
C PHE A 208 -20.99 2.91 -34.64
N VAL A 209 -20.62 1.93 -33.80
CA VAL A 209 -19.47 1.05 -34.05
C VAL A 209 -19.65 0.26 -35.34
N LYS A 210 -20.86 -0.24 -35.60
CA LYS A 210 -21.18 -0.91 -36.87
C LYS A 210 -20.93 0.01 -38.07
N ARG A 211 -21.46 1.24 -38.03
CA ARG A 211 -21.25 2.24 -39.09
C ARG A 211 -19.78 2.61 -39.25
N TRP A 212 -19.05 2.73 -38.14
CA TRP A 212 -17.63 3.04 -38.14
C TRP A 212 -16.83 1.98 -38.89
N MET A 213 -17.02 0.70 -38.56
CA MET A 213 -16.32 -0.42 -39.19
C MET A 213 -16.70 -0.62 -40.67
N GLU A 214 -17.98 -0.45 -41.01
CA GLU A 214 -18.49 -0.73 -42.36
C GLU A 214 -18.27 0.44 -43.34
N GLU A 215 -18.36 1.70 -42.89
CA GLU A 215 -18.38 2.87 -43.78
C GLU A 215 -17.17 3.79 -43.64
N TYR A 216 -16.67 4.01 -42.42
CA TYR A 216 -15.67 5.05 -42.15
C TYR A 216 -14.24 4.51 -42.12
N GLU A 217 -13.97 3.50 -41.29
CA GLU A 217 -12.65 2.90 -41.10
C GLU A 217 -11.98 2.46 -42.43
N PRO A 218 -12.69 1.84 -43.39
CA PRO A 218 -12.09 1.45 -44.67
C PRO A 218 -11.63 2.64 -45.55
N ARG A 219 -12.07 3.86 -45.25
CA ARG A 219 -11.74 5.10 -45.97
C ARG A 219 -10.69 5.94 -45.24
N ILE A 220 -10.25 5.51 -44.07
CA ILE A 220 -9.25 6.16 -43.22
C ILE A 220 -7.89 5.49 -43.41
N ILE A 221 -6.81 6.27 -43.40
CA ILE A 221 -5.45 5.72 -43.35
C ILE A 221 -5.13 5.33 -41.91
N THR A 222 -4.72 4.08 -41.71
CA THR A 222 -4.23 3.59 -40.40
C THR A 222 -2.70 3.59 -40.40
N TYR A 223 -2.11 3.99 -39.29
CA TYR A 223 -0.65 3.99 -39.09
C TYR A 223 -0.24 2.89 -38.11
N ASP A 224 0.94 2.32 -38.29
CA ASP A 224 1.56 1.40 -37.33
C ASP A 224 2.21 2.16 -36.17
N ASN A 225 2.74 1.42 -35.18
CA ASN A 225 3.40 1.99 -34.02
C ASN A 225 4.70 2.75 -34.37
N ASP A 226 5.26 2.55 -35.56
CA ASP A 226 6.45 3.25 -36.07
C ASP A 226 6.08 4.50 -36.90
N GLY A 227 4.79 4.84 -36.96
CA GLY A 227 4.26 5.99 -37.70
C GLY A 227 4.22 5.79 -39.22
N LYS A 228 4.42 4.56 -39.70
CA LYS A 228 4.29 4.23 -41.12
C LYS A 228 2.86 3.84 -41.44
N GLU A 229 2.44 4.14 -42.66
CA GLU A 229 1.09 3.80 -43.10
C GLU A 229 0.93 2.28 -43.23
N ALA A 230 0.07 1.70 -42.40
CA ALA A 230 -0.20 0.27 -42.36
C ALA A 230 -1.23 -0.14 -43.44
N THR A 231 -2.23 0.70 -43.68
CA THR A 231 -3.29 0.44 -44.68
C THR A 231 -3.65 1.72 -45.40
N ARG A 232 -3.68 1.66 -46.74
CA ARG A 232 -4.28 2.70 -47.58
C ARG A 232 -5.65 2.23 -48.09
N PRO A 233 -6.68 3.09 -48.05
CA PRO A 233 -7.97 2.78 -48.65
C PRO A 233 -7.82 2.37 -50.12
N ASN A 234 -8.34 1.21 -50.49
CA ASN A 234 -8.33 0.76 -51.88
C ASN A 234 -9.41 1.53 -52.64
N GLY A 235 -8.98 2.42 -53.54
CA GLY A 235 -9.84 3.45 -54.16
C GLY A 235 -10.97 2.94 -55.06
N ASP A 236 -11.03 1.65 -55.34
CA ASP A 236 -12.04 1.06 -56.23
C ASP A 236 -13.38 0.79 -55.52
N ALA A 237 -13.39 0.75 -54.18
CA ALA A 237 -14.58 0.42 -53.39
C ALA A 237 -15.55 1.60 -53.20
N PHE A 238 -15.08 2.84 -53.33
CA PHE A 238 -15.88 4.06 -53.07
C PHE A 238 -15.68 5.08 -54.19
N LYS A 239 -16.39 4.86 -55.30
CA LYS A 239 -16.36 5.75 -56.46
C LYS A 239 -17.28 6.94 -56.22
N LEU A 240 -16.71 8.14 -56.19
CA LEU A 240 -17.48 9.39 -56.15
C LEU A 240 -18.23 9.59 -57.46
N THR A 241 -19.46 10.09 -57.39
CA THR A 241 -20.31 10.42 -58.55
C THR A 241 -20.27 11.92 -58.88
N GLY A 242 -20.67 12.29 -60.10
CA GLY A 242 -20.70 13.70 -60.55
C GLY A 242 -19.31 14.27 -60.85
N LYS A 243 -19.04 15.50 -60.40
CA LYS A 243 -17.80 16.25 -60.72
C LYS A 243 -16.51 15.58 -60.21
N TYR A 244 -16.62 14.61 -59.29
CA TYR A 244 -15.50 13.95 -58.62
C TYR A 244 -15.29 12.49 -59.08
N ILE A 245 -15.91 12.09 -60.20
CA ILE A 245 -15.72 10.77 -60.81
C ILE A 245 -14.23 10.46 -60.99
N GLY A 246 -13.81 9.31 -60.47
CA GLY A 246 -12.42 8.83 -60.50
C GLY A 246 -11.54 9.29 -59.34
N GLN A 247 -12.02 10.17 -58.46
CA GLN A 247 -11.31 10.55 -57.24
C GLN A 247 -11.59 9.56 -56.10
N ARG A 248 -10.57 9.30 -55.29
CA ARG A 248 -10.67 8.45 -54.09
C ARG A 248 -11.19 9.30 -52.93
N LEU A 249 -12.30 8.89 -52.30
CA LEU A 249 -12.77 9.56 -51.08
C LEU A 249 -11.96 9.07 -49.88
N GLN A 250 -10.96 9.84 -49.48
CA GLN A 250 -10.24 9.64 -48.23
C GLN A 250 -10.93 10.41 -47.11
N LEU A 251 -11.19 9.74 -45.99
CA LEU A 251 -11.66 10.40 -44.76
C LEU A 251 -10.47 10.68 -43.85
N ILE A 252 -10.45 11.89 -43.27
CA ILE A 252 -9.47 12.29 -42.26
C ILE A 252 -10.20 12.33 -40.91
N PRO A 253 -9.91 11.40 -39.99
CA PRO A 253 -10.47 11.44 -38.65
C PRO A 253 -9.83 12.58 -37.87
N VAL A 254 -10.66 13.55 -37.48
CA VAL A 254 -10.27 14.60 -36.54
C VAL A 254 -10.84 14.20 -35.18
N THR A 255 -9.96 13.85 -34.25
CA THR A 255 -10.33 13.54 -32.88
C THR A 255 -10.19 14.77 -32.00
N HIS A 256 -11.09 14.90 -31.05
CA HIS A 256 -11.13 16.01 -30.11
C HIS A 256 -11.44 15.46 -28.73
N ASP A 257 -10.79 16.01 -27.72
CA ASP A 257 -11.08 15.70 -26.33
C ASP A 257 -10.94 16.97 -25.48
N GLU A 258 -11.68 16.99 -24.37
CA GLU A 258 -11.70 18.10 -23.42
C GLU A 258 -11.21 17.61 -22.05
N SER A 259 -10.15 18.22 -21.56
CA SER A 259 -9.63 17.97 -20.22
C SER A 259 -9.85 19.21 -19.35
N THR A 260 -10.61 19.05 -18.28
CA THR A 260 -10.80 20.11 -17.29
C THR A 260 -9.81 19.94 -16.15
N PHE A 261 -8.96 20.94 -15.94
CA PHE A 261 -8.03 21.01 -14.81
C PHE A 261 -8.56 21.99 -13.77
N TYR A 262 -8.64 21.56 -12.52
CA TYR A 262 -9.10 22.42 -11.44
C TYR A 262 -7.94 22.99 -10.64
N LYS A 263 -8.07 24.23 -10.19
CA LYS A 263 -7.10 24.91 -9.31
C LYS A 263 -6.83 24.12 -8.03
N ASN A 264 -7.82 23.40 -7.52
CA ASN A 264 -7.66 22.50 -6.38
C ASN A 264 -7.69 21.04 -6.80
N ASP A 265 -6.95 20.65 -7.85
CA ASP A 265 -6.75 19.24 -8.16
C ASP A 265 -5.98 18.57 -7.01
N ARG A 266 -6.73 18.03 -6.06
CA ARG A 266 -6.22 17.63 -4.75
C ARG A 266 -5.59 16.25 -4.86
N ARG A 267 -4.55 16.01 -4.04
CA ARG A 267 -4.10 14.64 -3.75
C ARG A 267 -5.25 13.88 -3.06
N LYS A 268 -5.89 12.95 -3.78
CA LYS A 268 -7.02 12.14 -3.28
C LYS A 268 -6.55 10.93 -2.45
N VAL A 269 -5.25 10.64 -2.43
CA VAL A 269 -4.61 9.50 -1.74
C VAL A 269 -3.68 9.97 -0.63
N GLY A 270 -3.80 9.38 0.56
CA GLY A 270 -2.94 9.67 1.69
C GLY A 270 -3.13 8.73 2.87
N TRP A 271 -2.42 9.01 3.97
CA TRP A 271 -2.68 8.36 5.25
C TRP A 271 -3.93 8.96 5.88
N ILE A 272 -4.92 8.11 6.13
CA ILE A 272 -6.23 8.44 6.70
C ILE A 272 -6.32 7.76 8.05
N ASN A 273 -6.67 8.52 9.09
CA ASN A 273 -6.95 7.95 10.40
C ASN A 273 -8.35 7.34 10.40
N THR A 274 -8.47 6.08 10.83
CA THR A 274 -9.74 5.34 10.76
C THR A 274 -10.79 5.88 11.75
N LEU A 275 -10.35 6.51 12.85
CA LEU A 275 -11.22 7.01 13.92
C LEU A 275 -11.68 8.45 13.69
N VAL A 276 -10.98 9.21 12.84
CA VAL A 276 -11.32 10.60 12.54
C VAL A 276 -12.24 10.65 11.33
N LYS A 277 -13.43 11.23 11.52
CA LYS A 277 -14.36 11.46 10.40
C LYS A 277 -13.71 12.41 9.39
N PRO A 278 -13.86 12.16 8.07
CA PRO A 278 -13.37 13.08 7.06
C PRO A 278 -13.97 14.46 7.27
N THR A 279 -13.13 15.50 7.26
CA THR A 279 -13.60 16.88 7.28
C THR A 279 -14.48 17.13 6.05
N PRO A 280 -15.72 17.62 6.21
CA PRO A 280 -16.54 18.04 5.08
C PRO A 280 -15.81 19.11 4.28
N GLU A 281 -15.72 18.91 2.97
CA GLU A 281 -15.07 19.89 2.08
C GLU A 281 -16.16 20.72 1.39
N ALA A 282 -15.91 22.02 1.21
CA ALA A 282 -16.80 22.87 0.44
C ALA A 282 -16.97 22.30 -0.97
N LYS A 283 -18.21 22.34 -1.47
CA LYS A 283 -18.56 21.82 -2.79
C LYS A 283 -17.81 22.62 -3.87
N GLY A 284 -17.03 21.92 -4.70
CA GLY A 284 -16.31 22.49 -5.83
C GLY A 284 -14.78 22.30 -5.75
N GLU A 285 -14.16 22.05 -6.90
CA GLU A 285 -12.71 21.90 -7.03
C GLU A 285 -12.00 23.25 -7.33
N GLY A 286 -12.72 24.37 -7.26
CA GLY A 286 -12.23 25.73 -7.50
C GLY A 286 -12.30 26.15 -8.98
N ASP A 287 -11.59 27.23 -9.33
CA ASP A 287 -11.49 27.71 -10.71
C ASP A 287 -10.96 26.60 -11.62
N SER A 288 -11.60 26.40 -12.77
CA SER A 288 -11.21 25.37 -13.74
C SER A 288 -10.66 25.98 -15.01
N ILE A 289 -9.65 25.35 -15.58
CA ILE A 289 -9.20 25.60 -16.95
C ILE A 289 -9.62 24.39 -17.78
N MET A 290 -10.45 24.64 -18.79
CA MET A 290 -10.78 23.65 -19.80
C MET A 290 -9.76 23.74 -20.92
N VAL A 291 -8.98 22.69 -21.10
CA VAL A 291 -8.05 22.54 -22.21
C VAL A 291 -8.68 21.61 -23.22
N SER A 292 -8.72 22.07 -24.46
CA SER A 292 -9.40 21.39 -25.54
C SER A 292 -8.54 21.50 -26.79
N ASP A 293 -8.46 20.42 -27.56
CA ASP A 293 -7.56 20.37 -28.71
C ASP A 293 -8.04 19.38 -29.76
N PHE A 294 -7.69 19.65 -31.01
CA PHE A 294 -8.00 18.77 -32.14
C PHE A 294 -6.73 18.09 -32.63
N LEU A 295 -6.79 16.75 -32.70
CA LEU A 295 -5.70 15.90 -33.14
C LEU A 295 -6.08 15.17 -34.42
N VAL A 296 -5.14 15.17 -35.36
CA VAL A 296 -5.21 14.39 -36.60
C VAL A 296 -3.98 13.49 -36.65
N ALA A 297 -4.17 12.20 -36.90
CA ALA A 297 -3.05 11.23 -36.89
C ALA A 297 -1.89 11.63 -37.82
N HIS A 298 -2.20 12.25 -38.97
CA HIS A 298 -1.20 12.67 -39.95
C HIS A 298 -0.53 14.01 -39.64
N TRP A 299 -1.23 14.97 -39.04
CA TRP A 299 -0.76 16.35 -38.84
C TRP A 299 -0.42 16.68 -37.38
N GLY A 300 -0.73 15.77 -36.46
CA GLY A 300 -0.67 16.03 -35.04
C GLY A 300 -1.72 17.05 -34.61
N ARG A 301 -1.30 18.00 -33.77
CA ARG A 301 -2.17 19.07 -33.28
C ARG A 301 -2.51 20.06 -34.39
N LEU A 302 -3.81 20.28 -34.62
CA LEU A 302 -4.27 21.33 -35.51
C LEU A 302 -3.90 22.70 -34.93
N ARG A 303 -3.17 23.49 -35.71
CA ARG A 303 -2.77 24.85 -35.36
C ARG A 303 -3.14 25.77 -36.52
N LEU A 304 -3.58 26.97 -36.18
CA LEU A 304 -3.70 28.04 -37.18
C LEU A 304 -2.30 28.58 -37.42
N ASP A 305 -1.74 28.35 -38.61
CA ASP A 305 -0.52 29.05 -39.00
C ASP A 305 -0.88 30.51 -39.33
N GLU A 306 -0.14 31.47 -38.76
CA GLU A 306 -0.18 32.86 -39.24
C GLU A 306 0.50 32.93 -40.62
N CYS A 307 -0.16 32.42 -41.65
CA CYS A 307 0.25 32.59 -43.04
C CYS A 307 -0.98 32.77 -43.94
N VAL A 308 -0.97 33.92 -44.61
CA VAL A 308 -1.87 34.40 -45.67
C VAL A 308 -2.53 33.25 -46.44
N MET A 309 -3.86 33.22 -46.48
CA MET A 309 -4.63 32.33 -47.33
C MET A 309 -4.69 32.91 -48.76
N PRO A 310 -4.01 32.36 -49.79
CA PRO A 310 -4.53 32.46 -51.14
C PRO A 310 -5.58 31.35 -51.26
N SER A 311 -6.85 31.76 -51.13
CA SER A 311 -8.03 30.95 -51.46
C SER A 311 -8.05 29.52 -50.86
N CYS A 312 -8.43 29.40 -49.60
CA CYS A 312 -9.10 28.19 -49.13
C CYS A 312 -10.36 28.61 -48.38
N PHE A 313 -11.46 27.95 -48.74
CA PHE A 313 -12.80 28.23 -48.23
C PHE A 313 -12.81 28.21 -46.71
N THR A 314 -13.52 29.16 -46.12
CA THR A 314 -13.64 29.25 -44.66
C THR A 314 -14.57 28.14 -44.16
N PHE A 315 -14.43 27.74 -42.90
CA PHE A 315 -15.23 26.69 -42.26
C PHE A 315 -16.76 26.92 -42.37
N PHE A 316 -17.19 28.18 -42.55
CA PHE A 316 -18.58 28.55 -42.82
C PHE A 316 -19.09 28.11 -44.20
N ASP A 317 -18.21 28.03 -45.20
CA ASP A 317 -18.59 27.66 -46.57
C ASP A 317 -18.88 26.15 -46.72
N ILE A 318 -18.33 25.31 -45.82
CA ILE A 318 -18.56 23.85 -45.83
C ILE A 318 -19.94 23.50 -45.26
N LEU A 319 -20.43 24.28 -44.29
CA LEU A 319 -21.76 24.08 -43.69
C LEU A 319 -22.91 24.48 -44.64
N GLN A 320 -22.67 25.33 -45.64
CA GLN A 320 -23.68 25.69 -46.65
C GLN A 320 -23.76 24.72 -47.84
N LEU A 321 -22.79 23.81 -48.02
CA LEU A 321 -22.78 22.84 -49.13
C LEU A 321 -23.43 21.50 -48.77
N GLY A 322 -23.74 21.26 -47.49
CA GLY A 322 -24.62 20.19 -47.06
C GLY A 322 -25.97 20.77 -46.70
N GLY A 323 -26.99 20.54 -47.55
CA GLY A 323 -28.37 20.89 -47.25
C GLY A 323 -28.83 20.24 -45.95
N VAL A 324 -28.71 20.96 -44.85
CA VAL A 324 -29.35 20.68 -43.56
C VAL A 324 -30.16 21.92 -43.25
N GLU A 325 -31.47 21.85 -43.50
CA GLU A 325 -32.42 22.78 -42.91
C GLU A 325 -32.37 22.59 -41.39
N VAL A 326 -31.75 23.53 -40.69
CA VAL A 326 -31.89 23.66 -39.24
C VAL A 326 -33.12 24.53 -38.99
N SER A 327 -34.29 23.90 -38.87
CA SER A 327 -35.47 24.54 -38.29
C SER A 327 -35.26 24.66 -36.78
N GLY A 328 -34.80 25.82 -36.32
CA GLY A 328 -34.65 26.12 -34.90
C GLY A 328 -34.51 27.62 -34.70
N SER A 329 -35.51 28.25 -34.11
CA SER A 329 -35.56 29.67 -33.75
C SER A 329 -34.37 30.07 -32.87
N GLU A 330 -33.63 31.11 -33.30
CA GLU A 330 -32.59 31.78 -32.52
C GLU A 330 -33.12 32.28 -31.16
N PRO A 331 -32.45 32.02 -30.03
CA PRO A 331 -32.59 32.83 -28.84
C PRO A 331 -31.62 34.01 -28.88
N GLU A 332 -32.19 35.21 -28.81
CA GLU A 332 -31.56 36.52 -28.77
C GLU A 332 -30.55 36.65 -27.61
N TYR A 333 -29.25 36.72 -27.90
CA TYR A 333 -28.21 36.92 -26.89
C TYR A 333 -28.01 38.42 -26.59
N ARG A 334 -28.50 38.86 -25.43
CA ARG A 334 -28.39 40.25 -24.95
C ARG A 334 -27.03 40.45 -24.26
N ARG A 335 -26.23 41.41 -24.74
CA ARG A 335 -24.95 41.82 -24.11
C ARG A 335 -25.22 42.48 -22.74
N PRO A 336 -24.48 42.16 -21.67
CA PRO A 336 -24.51 42.92 -20.44
C PRO A 336 -23.38 43.97 -20.46
N ASP A 337 -23.71 45.17 -20.92
CA ASP A 337 -23.06 46.40 -20.47
C ASP A 337 -23.90 46.97 -19.30
N ASP A 338 -23.22 47.61 -18.34
CA ASP A 338 -23.72 48.36 -17.17
C ASP A 338 -24.09 47.62 -15.87
N ILE A 339 -23.08 47.38 -15.02
CA ILE A 339 -23.23 47.61 -13.57
C ILE A 339 -22.05 48.47 -13.04
N SER A 340 -22.40 49.72 -12.77
CA SER A 340 -21.85 50.76 -11.88
C SER A 340 -20.48 50.62 -11.19
N ALA A 341 -19.76 51.73 -11.25
CA ALA A 341 -18.49 52.05 -10.61
C ALA A 341 -18.44 52.04 -9.06
N GLY A 342 -17.28 51.62 -8.53
CA GLY A 342 -16.58 52.20 -7.36
C GLY A 342 -16.34 51.27 -6.15
N PRO A 343 -15.27 51.46 -5.32
CA PRO A 343 -14.13 52.37 -5.45
C PRO A 343 -12.77 51.66 -5.61
N ARG A 344 -11.86 52.35 -6.31
CA ARG A 344 -10.41 52.06 -6.42
C ARG A 344 -9.71 52.23 -5.06
N LEU A 345 -8.87 51.28 -4.68
CA LEU A 345 -7.78 51.52 -3.73
C LEU A 345 -6.46 50.99 -4.30
N ARG A 346 -5.44 51.85 -4.16
CA ARG A 346 -4.13 51.85 -4.82
C ARG A 346 -3.22 50.77 -4.25
N ILE A 347 -2.51 50.06 -5.11
CA ILE A 347 -1.28 49.36 -4.75
C ILE A 347 -0.13 50.36 -4.92
N GLY A 348 0.46 50.79 -3.81
CA GLY A 348 1.71 51.54 -3.81
C GLY A 348 2.88 50.56 -3.71
N ASN A 349 3.81 50.65 -4.67
CA ASN A 349 5.13 50.06 -4.56
C ASN A 349 5.94 50.79 -3.49
N VAL A 350 6.54 50.08 -2.54
CA VAL A 350 7.77 50.49 -1.85
C VAL A 350 8.58 49.22 -1.53
N LEU A 351 9.78 49.18 -2.13
CA LEU A 351 11.04 48.50 -1.77
C LEU A 351 11.03 47.09 -1.15
#